data_AF-A0A9D6UMM1-F1
#
_entry.id   AF-A0A9D6UMM1-F1
#
_cell.length_a   1.000
_cell.length_b   1.000
_cell.length_c   1.000
_cell.angle_alpha   90.00
_cell.angle_beta   90.00
_cell.angle_gamma   90.00
#
_symmetry.space_group_name_H-M   'P 1'
#
loop_
_entity.id
_entity.type
_entity.pdbx_description
1 polymer ?
#
loop_
_entity_poly.entity_id
_entity_poly.type
_entity_poly.pdbx_seq_one_letter_code
_entity_poly.pdbx_strand_id
1 'polypeptide(L)'
;MAAEQMISRGISDEKTLNAFRKVPRHAFMPENLRSSAYDDSALPIGEGQTISQPYMAAVMTELLNLKGNEKVLEIGTGSGYQAA
;
A
#
# COMPACT_ATOMS: atom_id res chain seq x y z
N MET A 1 12.52 2.10 5.08
CA MET A 1 12.55 2.51 3.67
C MET A 1 11.22 3.03 3.15
N ALA A 2 10.15 2.23 2.97
CA ALA A 2 8.87 2.76 2.43
C ALA A 2 8.12 3.68 3.42
N ALA A 3 7.96 3.28 4.68
CA ALA A 3 7.29 4.10 5.69
C ALA A 3 8.04 5.43 5.98
N GLU A 4 9.37 5.43 5.93
CA GLU A 4 10.17 6.65 6.09
C GLU A 4 9.92 7.66 4.97
N GLN A 5 9.78 7.18 3.73
CA GLN A 5 9.41 8.01 2.58
C GLN A 5 7.98 8.56 2.68
N MET A 6 7.07 7.81 3.30
CA MET A 6 5.69 8.29 3.56
C MET A 6 5.69 9.40 4.60
N ILE A 7 6.43 9.23 5.70
CA ILE A 7 6.55 10.21 6.78
C ILE A 7 7.13 11.53 6.26
N SER A 8 8.21 11.47 5.47
CA SER A 8 8.83 12.69 4.90
C SER A 8 7.90 13.44 3.94
N ARG A 9 6.83 12.80 3.48
CA ARG A 9 5.83 13.37 2.56
C ARG A 9 4.49 13.69 3.24
N GLY A 10 4.42 13.63 4.56
CA GLY A 10 3.30 14.14 5.33
C GLY A 10 2.29 13.11 5.84
N ILE A 11 2.51 11.81 5.61
CA ILE A 11 1.71 10.77 6.26
C ILE A 11 2.08 10.73 7.75
N SER A 12 1.09 10.91 8.61
CA SER A 12 1.27 11.04 10.06
C SER A 12 0.36 10.15 10.89
N ASP A 13 -0.67 9.54 10.30
CA ASP A 13 -1.51 8.57 10.97
C ASP A 13 -0.73 7.29 11.30
N GLU A 14 -0.46 7.08 12.59
CA GLU A 14 0.27 5.92 13.08
C GLU A 14 -0.43 4.60 12.76
N LYS A 15 -1.77 4.57 12.64
CA LYS A 15 -2.48 3.35 12.23
C LYS A 15 -2.12 2.98 10.79
N THR A 16 -2.17 3.95 9.88
CA THR A 16 -1.74 3.79 8.49
C THR A 16 -0.28 3.37 8.41
N LEU A 17 0.65 4.07 9.09
CA LEU A 17 2.07 3.71 9.07
C LEU A 17 2.33 2.29 9.59
N ASN A 18 1.63 1.88 10.65
CA ASN A 18 1.77 0.53 11.20
C ASN A 18 1.21 -0.55 10.28
N ALA A 19 0.10 -0.29 9.56
CA ALA A 19 -0.41 -1.20 8.54
C ALA A 19 0.64 -1.46 7.44
N PHE A 20 1.26 -0.41 6.91
CA PHE A 20 2.30 -0.54 5.88
C PHE A 20 3.60 -1.20 6.37
N ARG A 21 3.91 -1.11 7.67
CA ARG A 21 5.02 -1.87 8.29
C ARG A 21 4.69 -3.35 8.44
N LYS A 22 3.42 -3.68 8.73
CA LYS A 22 2.96 -5.03 9.03
C LYS A 22 2.68 -5.86 7.78
N VAL A 23 2.10 -5.26 6.74
CA VAL A 23 1.69 -5.96 5.52
C VAL A 23 2.89 -6.09 4.56
N PRO A 24 3.38 -7.31 4.27
CA PRO A 24 4.57 -7.50 3.44
C PRO A 24 4.23 -7.29 1.96
N ARG A 25 4.41 -6.07 1.45
CA ARG A 25 4.11 -5.69 0.06
C ARG A 25 4.64 -6.64 -1.01
N HIS A 26 5.85 -7.18 -0.83
CA HIS A 26 6.48 -8.14 -1.76
C HIS A 26 5.72 -9.48 -1.90
N ALA A 27 4.83 -9.82 -0.96
CA ALA A 27 3.98 -11.01 -1.03
C ALA A 27 2.82 -10.85 -2.04
N PHE A 28 2.54 -9.63 -2.49
CA PHE A 28 1.43 -9.27 -3.37
C PHE A 28 1.88 -8.98 -4.81
N MET A 29 3.06 -9.48 -5.21
CA MET A 29 3.61 -9.27 -6.55
C MET A 29 4.44 -10.46 -7.03
N PRO A 30 4.68 -10.57 -8.36
CA PRO A 30 5.55 -11.59 -8.94
C PRO A 30 6.96 -11.59 -8.33
N GLU A 31 7.57 -12.78 -8.25
CA GLU A 31 8.88 -12.97 -7.60
C GLU A 31 9.99 -12.13 -8.22
N ASN A 32 9.98 -11.98 -9.54
CA ASN A 32 10.96 -11.19 -10.30
C ASN A 32 10.90 -9.68 -10.02
N LEU A 33 9.88 -9.18 -9.33
CA LEU A 33 9.72 -7.77 -8.98
C LEU A 33 9.94 -7.49 -7.48
N ARG A 34 10.16 -8.52 -6.66
CA ARG A 34 10.25 -8.37 -5.19
C ARG A 34 11.40 -7.48 -4.74
N SER A 35 12.50 -7.40 -5.50
CA SER A 35 13.61 -6.49 -5.21
C SER A 35 13.20 -5.02 -5.25
N SER A 36 12.19 -4.69 -6.05
CA SER A 36 11.62 -3.33 -6.18
C SER A 36 10.35 -3.13 -5.35
N ALA A 37 9.98 -4.09 -4.50
CA ALA A 37 8.67 -4.08 -3.85
C ALA A 37 8.40 -2.83 -2.99
N TYR A 38 9.45 -2.21 -2.47
CA TYR A 38 9.40 -1.04 -1.60
C TYR A 38 9.88 0.25 -2.26
N ASP A 39 10.15 0.21 -3.56
CA ASP A 39 10.32 1.40 -4.37
C ASP A 39 9.00 2.17 -4.38
N ASP A 40 9.08 3.49 -4.31
CA ASP A 40 7.88 4.32 -4.35
C ASP A 40 7.38 4.51 -5.79
N SER A 41 6.96 3.41 -6.41
CA SER A 41 6.45 3.35 -7.77
C SER A 41 5.33 2.32 -7.90
N ALA A 42 4.49 2.48 -8.93
CA ALA A 42 3.54 1.44 -9.31
C ALA A 42 4.29 0.34 -10.09
N LEU A 43 3.99 -0.92 -9.78
CA LEU A 43 4.63 -2.07 -10.42
C LEU A 43 3.60 -2.97 -11.10
N PRO A 44 3.92 -3.60 -12.24
CA PRO A 44 2.99 -4.51 -12.91
C PRO A 44 2.78 -5.78 -12.07
N ILE A 45 1.54 -6.27 -12.06
CA ILE A 45 1.16 -7.52 -11.36
C ILE A 45 0.56 -8.57 -12.28
N GLY A 46 0.58 -8.34 -13.59
CA GLY A 46 -0.06 -9.19 -14.60
C GLY A 46 -1.41 -8.64 -15.06
N GLU A 47 -1.98 -9.23 -16.12
CA GLU A 47 -3.33 -8.89 -16.64
C GLU A 47 -3.56 -7.39 -16.93
N GLY A 48 -2.50 -6.68 -17.33
CA GLY A 48 -2.55 -5.23 -17.56
C GLY A 48 -2.77 -4.38 -16.30
N GLN A 49 -2.68 -4.97 -15.10
CA GLN A 49 -2.89 -4.30 -13.82
C GLN A 49 -1.56 -3.93 -13.14
N THR A 50 -1.65 -2.99 -12.20
CA THR A 50 -0.51 -2.57 -11.36
C THR A 50 -0.87 -2.61 -9.88
N ILE A 51 0.12 -2.86 -9.03
CA ILE A 51 0.05 -2.54 -7.60
C ILE A 51 0.39 -1.07 -7.42
N SER A 52 -0.50 -0.33 -6.76
CA SER A 52 -0.38 1.12 -6.54
C SER A 52 0.92 1.50 -5.85
N GLN A 53 1.48 2.66 -6.20
CA GLN A 53 2.62 3.27 -5.49
C GLN A 53 2.36 3.27 -3.96
N PRO A 54 3.34 2.86 -3.12
CA PRO A 54 3.19 2.84 -1.66
C PRO A 54 2.67 4.16 -1.08
N TYR A 55 3.23 5.30 -1.48
CA TYR A 55 2.77 6.60 -1.01
C TYR A 55 1.31 6.87 -1.35
N MET A 56 0.87 6.60 -2.58
CA MET A 56 -0.52 6.83 -2.99
C MET A 56 -1.50 5.97 -2.19
N ALA A 57 -1.15 4.70 -1.99
CA ALA A 57 -1.89 3.77 -1.14
C ALA A 57 -2.01 4.31 0.31
N ALA A 58 -0.93 4.88 0.86
CA ALA A 58 -0.95 5.49 2.19
C ALA A 58 -1.82 6.76 2.26
N VAL A 59 -1.74 7.65 1.27
CA VAL A 59 -2.60 8.84 1.16
C VAL A 59 -4.07 8.45 1.13
N MET A 60 -4.44 7.50 0.27
CA MET A 60 -5.82 7.01 0.18
C MET A 60 -6.32 6.46 1.52
N THR A 61 -5.47 5.69 2.21
CA THR A 61 -5.81 5.10 3.51
C THR A 61 -5.99 6.16 4.60
N GLU A 62 -5.07 7.13 4.69
CA GLU A 62 -5.11 8.19 5.70
C GLU A 62 -6.34 9.10 5.51
N LEU A 63 -6.71 9.41 4.26
CA LEU A 63 -7.89 10.21 3.95
C LEU A 63 -9.22 9.55 4.36
N LEU A 64 -9.28 8.22 4.43
CA LEU A 64 -10.45 7.50 4.95
C LEU A 64 -10.63 7.68 6.46
N ASN A 65 -9.57 8.06 7.18
CA ASN A 65 -9.59 8.34 8.61
C ASN A 65 -10.18 7.20 9.47
N LEU A 66 -9.89 5.96 9.08
CA LEU A 66 -10.46 4.74 9.66
C LEU A 66 -10.14 4.61 11.15
N LYS A 67 -11.11 4.14 11.93
CA LYS A 67 -11.02 3.92 13.37
C LYS A 67 -10.81 2.44 13.70
N GLY A 68 -11.13 1.53 12.80
CA GLY A 68 -10.91 0.08 12.91
C GLY A 68 -12.18 -0.74 13.12
N ASN A 69 -13.35 -0.10 13.07
CA ASN A 69 -14.67 -0.74 13.22
C ASN A 69 -15.58 -0.51 12.00
N GLU A 70 -15.06 0.15 10.97
CA GLU A 70 -15.76 0.40 9.73
C GLU A 70 -15.94 -0.89 8.91
N LYS A 71 -17.03 -0.93 8.15
CA LYS A 71 -17.20 -1.86 7.05
C LYS A 71 -16.84 -1.14 5.76
N VAL A 72 -15.70 -1.50 5.16
CA VAL A 72 -15.14 -0.82 3.99
C VAL A 72 -15.44 -1.62 2.72
N LEU A 73 -15.77 -0.91 1.64
CA LEU A 73 -15.83 -1.45 0.28
C LEU A 73 -14.65 -0.87 -0.50
N GLU A 74 -13.74 -1.74 -0.95
CA GLU A 74 -12.74 -1.41 -1.95
C GLU A 74 -13.23 -1.87 -3.33
N ILE A 75 -13.10 -1.02 -4.34
CA ILE A 75 -13.40 -1.38 -5.73
C ILE A 75 -12.08 -1.44 -6.50
N GLY A 76 -11.77 -2.61 -7.05
CA GLY A 76 -10.53 -2.86 -7.79
C GLY A 76 -9.47 -3.52 -6.91
N THR A 77 -9.71 -4.77 -6.50
CA THR A 77 -8.81 -5.54 -5.61
C THR A 77 -7.39 -5.64 -6.15
N GLY A 78 -7.22 -5.82 -7.46
CA GLY A 78 -5.91 -5.95 -8.09
C GLY A 78 -5.10 -7.09 -7.44
N SER A 79 -3.97 -6.74 -6.81
CA SER A 79 -3.15 -7.71 -6.06
C SER A 79 -3.71 -8.09 -4.69
N GLY A 80 -4.63 -7.30 -4.15
CA GLY A 80 -5.14 -7.42 -2.78
C GLY A 80 -4.29 -6.72 -1.71
N TYR A 81 -3.19 -6.06 -2.09
CA TYR A 81 -2.29 -5.41 -1.12
C TYR A 81 -2.98 -4.31 -0.30
N GLN A 82 -3.79 -3.46 -0.94
CA GLN A 82 -4.47 -2.35 -0.29
C GLN A 82 -5.62 -2.80 0.62
N ALA A 83 -6.17 -3.99 0.39
CA ALA A 83 -7.24 -4.60 1.19
C ALA A 83 -6.75 -5.35 2.44
N ALA A 84 -5.45 -5.66 2.53
CA ALA A 84 -4.86 -6.56 3.52
C ALA A 84 -4.52 -5.89 4.87
#